data_AF-A0AAW6R6P1-F1
#
_entry.id   AF-A0AAW6R6P1-F1
#
_cell.length_a   1.000
_cell.length_b   1.000
_cell.length_c   1.000
_cell.angle_alpha   90.00
_cell.angle_beta   90.00
_cell.angle_gamma   90.00
#
_symmetry.space_group_name_H-M   'P 1'
#
loop_
_entity.id
_entity.type
_entity.pdbx_description
1 polymer ?
#
loop_
_entity_poly.entity_id
_entity_poly.type
_entity_poly.pdbx_seq_one_letter_code
_entity_poly.pdbx_strand_id
1 'polypeptide(L)'
;MSVSGKVVHYDANRGFGFLAPESGGADVFLHINDIDIDENSLKPGAKVSFDIEETDRGSKAVNVAVTEEAPADDSAGARAHRRDDHHGRGDRGDRGHRRDDRDDRGSRRPRGGSGSLDAGAFTEELTELLLDADDDLTARQIVAIRQRVTDFAVGRGWVLD
;
A
#
# COMPACT_ATOMS: atom_id res chain seq x y z
N MET A 1 15.15 11.62 23.63
CA MET A 1 16.55 11.27 23.26
C MET A 1 16.49 11.18 21.75
N SER A 2 17.05 12.14 21.03
CA SER A 2 16.86 12.23 19.58
C SER A 2 17.71 11.17 18.88
N VAL A 3 17.05 10.42 18.00
CA VAL A 3 17.58 9.32 17.19
C VAL A 3 17.51 9.74 15.72
N SER A 4 18.58 9.49 15.00
CA SER A 4 18.63 9.67 13.55
C SER A 4 18.13 8.40 12.84
N GLY A 5 17.36 8.56 11.78
CA GLY A 5 16.88 7.46 10.96
C GLY A 5 16.48 7.88 9.56
N LYS A 6 15.85 6.94 8.85
CA LYS A 6 15.40 7.14 7.47
C LYS A 6 13.97 6.70 7.31
N VAL A 7 13.23 7.41 6.47
CA VAL A 7 11.88 6.98 6.08
C VAL A 7 11.99 5.73 5.21
N VAL A 8 11.48 4.60 5.69
CA VAL A 8 11.41 3.35 4.90
C VAL A 8 10.24 3.43 3.94
N HIS A 9 9.09 3.83 4.48
CA HIS A 9 7.86 3.98 3.74
C HIS A 9 6.95 4.98 4.43
N TYR A 10 6.22 5.75 3.65
CA TYR A 10 5.22 6.70 4.12
C TYR A 10 4.09 6.76 3.09
N ASP A 11 2.86 6.63 3.57
CA ASP A 11 1.65 6.75 2.78
C ASP A 11 0.95 8.06 3.15
N ALA A 12 1.08 9.06 2.28
CA ALA A 12 0.47 10.37 2.47
C ALA A 12 -1.07 10.30 2.47
N ASN A 13 -1.68 9.37 1.72
CA ASN A 13 -3.13 9.23 1.71
C ASN A 13 -3.66 8.70 3.05
N ARG A 14 -2.88 7.84 3.70
CA ARG A 14 -3.25 7.21 4.97
C ARG A 14 -2.65 7.90 6.20
N GLY A 15 -1.73 8.84 6.01
CA GLY A 15 -1.13 9.65 7.07
C GLY A 15 -0.17 8.89 8.01
N PHE A 16 0.35 7.72 7.61
CA PHE A 16 1.26 6.94 8.45
C PHE A 16 2.47 6.38 7.68
N GLY A 17 3.52 6.03 8.41
CA GLY A 17 4.73 5.45 7.85
C GLY A 17 5.61 4.75 8.87
N PHE A 18 6.77 4.31 8.40
CA PHE A 18 7.79 3.62 9.19
C PHE A 18 9.15 4.27 8.99
N LEU A 19 9.85 4.46 10.11
CA LEU A 19 11.21 4.99 10.16
C LEU A 19 12.18 3.89 10.61
N ALA A 20 13.26 3.71 9.86
CA ALA A 20 14.36 2.84 10.26
C ALA A 20 15.41 3.67 11.03
N PRO A 21 15.65 3.41 12.31
CA PRO A 21 16.70 4.10 13.07
C PRO A 21 18.10 3.68 12.58
N GLU A 22 19.03 4.64 12.46
CA GLU A 22 20.41 4.38 12.04
C GLU A 22 21.20 3.60 13.08
N SER A 23 20.76 3.62 14.34
CA SER A 23 21.32 2.82 15.43
C SER A 23 21.16 1.31 15.23
N GLY A 24 20.33 0.89 14.26
CA GLY A 24 19.90 -0.50 14.09
C GLY A 24 18.85 -0.87 15.13
N GLY A 25 17.78 -1.53 14.71
CA GLY A 25 16.66 -1.86 15.60
C GLY A 25 15.38 -2.19 14.84
N ALA A 26 14.28 -2.25 15.59
CA ALA A 26 12.94 -2.37 15.00
C ALA A 26 12.51 -1.07 14.34
N ASP A 27 11.68 -1.17 13.31
CA ASP A 27 11.08 -0.01 12.66
C ASP A 27 10.19 0.75 13.63
N VAL A 28 10.30 2.08 13.58
CA VAL A 28 9.59 3.00 14.48
C VAL A 28 8.37 3.55 13.74
N PHE A 29 7.21 3.48 14.40
CA PHE A 29 5.95 3.92 13.82
C PHE A 29 5.85 5.45 13.77
N LEU A 30 5.39 5.96 12.63
CA LEU A 30 5.20 7.39 12.36
C LEU A 30 3.74 7.66 11.99
N HIS A 31 3.16 8.70 12.58
CA HIS A 31 1.82 9.18 12.25
C HIS A 31 1.83 10.70 12.05
N ILE A 32 1.15 11.20 11.01
CA ILE A 32 1.14 12.62 10.64
C ILE A 32 0.51 13.50 11.73
N ASN A 33 -0.46 12.98 12.49
CA ASN A 33 -1.07 13.73 13.59
C ASN A 33 -0.14 13.96 14.78
N ASP A 34 0.97 13.22 14.88
CA ASP A 34 1.89 13.28 16.02
C ASP A 34 3.17 14.08 15.70
N ILE A 35 3.22 14.73 14.54
CA ILE A 35 4.40 15.44 14.04
C ILE A 35 4.00 16.79 13.42
N ASP A 36 4.81 17.81 13.65
CA ASP A 36 4.62 19.18 13.14
C ASP A 36 5.41 19.43 11.84
N ILE A 37 5.47 18.43 10.96
CA ILE A 37 6.18 18.53 9.67
C ILE A 37 5.26 18.23 8.50
N ASP A 38 5.52 18.88 7.37
CA ASP A 38 4.76 18.66 6.15
C ASP A 38 4.92 17.21 5.64
N GLU A 39 3.79 16.58 5.31
CA GLU A 39 3.72 15.24 4.70
C GLU A 39 4.61 15.10 3.46
N ASN A 40 4.79 16.19 2.71
CA ASN A 40 5.58 16.25 1.49
C ASN A 40 7.09 16.05 1.73
N SER A 41 7.55 16.26 2.96
CA SER A 41 8.95 16.07 3.33
C SER A 41 9.27 14.63 3.78
N LEU A 42 8.24 13.80 3.99
CA LEU A 42 8.36 12.39 4.43
C LEU A 42 8.49 11.42 3.24
N LYS A 43 9.44 11.70 2.34
CA LYS A 43 9.70 10.82 1.20
C LYS A 43 10.51 9.59 1.63
N PRO A 44 10.26 8.40 1.07
CA PRO A 44 11.12 7.24 1.27
C PRO A 44 12.59 7.58 0.97
N GLY A 45 13.48 7.23 1.89
CA GLY A 45 14.91 7.54 1.81
C GLY A 45 15.32 8.90 2.39
N ALA A 46 14.39 9.77 2.78
CA ALA A 46 14.71 11.01 3.49
C ALA A 46 15.31 10.69 4.87
N LYS A 47 16.31 11.48 5.29
CA LYS A 47 16.88 11.36 6.63
C LYS A 47 16.12 12.28 7.58
N VAL A 48 15.76 11.70 8.72
CA VAL A 48 14.96 12.37 9.74
C VAL A 48 15.58 12.16 11.11
N SER A 49 15.43 13.14 11.98
CA SER A 49 15.75 13.07 13.41
C SER A 49 14.44 13.01 14.18
N PHE A 50 14.30 12.08 15.12
CA PHE A 50 13.07 11.88 15.89
C PHE A 50 13.38 11.35 17.28
N ASP A 51 12.50 11.60 18.24
CA ASP A 51 12.55 10.93 19.53
C ASP A 51 11.77 9.62 19.45
N ILE A 52 12.30 8.56 20.05
CA ILE A 52 11.57 7.30 20.24
C ILE A 52 10.89 7.36 21.59
N GLU A 53 9.57 7.22 21.58
CA GLU A 53 8.76 7.04 22.79
C GLU A 53 8.29 5.58 22.86
N GLU A 54 8.61 4.90 23.96
CA GLU A 54 8.05 3.59 24.26
C GLU A 54 6.64 3.75 24.82
N THR A 55 5.68 3.22 24.08
CA THR A 55 4.27 3.22 24.48
C THR A 55 3.82 1.79 24.78
N ASP A 56 2.65 1.64 25.42
CA ASP A 56 2.00 0.33 25.60
C ASP A 56 1.74 -0.41 24.27
N ARG A 57 1.92 0.28 23.13
CA ARG A 57 1.66 -0.16 21.76
C ARG A 57 2.93 -0.34 20.93
N GLY A 58 4.12 -0.11 21.49
CA GLY A 58 5.43 -0.22 20.82
C GLY A 58 6.18 1.11 20.70
N SER A 59 7.29 1.10 19.96
CA SER A 59 8.14 2.27 19.71
C SER A 59 7.51 3.21 18.68
N LYS A 60 7.20 4.43 19.12
CA LYS A 60 6.59 5.50 18.30
C LYS A 60 7.58 6.65 18.11
N ALA A 61 7.60 7.24 16.92
CA ALA A 61 8.38 8.43 16.62
C ALA A 61 7.59 9.69 16.99
N VAL A 62 8.22 10.59 17.76
CA VAL A 62 7.69 11.90 18.12
C VAL A 62 8.75 12.97 17.83
N ASN A 63 8.33 14.24 17.75
CA ASN A 63 9.22 15.38 17.42
C ASN A 63 10.07 15.14 16.15
N VAL A 64 9.43 14.64 15.09
CA VAL A 64 10.14 14.28 13.85
C VAL A 64 10.53 15.54 13.11
N ALA A 65 11.81 15.67 12.78
CA ALA A 65 12.37 16.76 12.01
C ALA A 65 13.16 16.19 10.82
N VAL A 66 12.91 16.72 9.62
CA VAL A 66 13.67 16.31 8.42
C VAL A 66 15.02 17.00 8.44
N THR A 67 16.10 16.21 8.48
CA THR A 67 17.48 16.70 8.53
C THR A 67 18.13 16.74 7.14
N GLU A 68 17.80 15.78 6.28
CA GLU A 68 18.11 15.84 4.85
C GLU A 68 16.89 15.38 4.06
N GLU A 69 16.33 16.30 3.26
CA GLU A 69 15.30 15.96 2.29
C GLU A 69 15.90 15.00 1.26
N ALA A 70 15.17 13.94 0.91
CA ALA A 70 15.67 12.90 0.01
C ALA A 70 16.26 13.53 -1.27
N PRO A 71 17.48 13.13 -1.68
CA PRO A 71 18.05 13.64 -2.92
C PRO A 71 17.10 13.31 -4.07
N ALA A 72 16.71 14.33 -4.82
CA ALA A 72 15.87 14.16 -6.00
C ALA A 72 16.62 13.31 -7.03
N ASP A 73 16.12 12.09 -7.24
CA ASP A 73 16.37 11.19 -8.37
C ASP A 73 17.83 10.75 -8.61
N ASP A 74 18.16 9.50 -8.25
CA ASP A 74 18.96 8.66 -9.15
C ASP A 74 18.77 7.16 -8.85
N SER A 75 18.02 6.51 -9.75
CA SER A 75 18.23 5.15 -10.25
C SER A 75 18.42 3.98 -9.25
N ALA A 76 17.30 3.41 -8.79
CA ALA A 76 17.25 2.02 -8.34
C ALA A 76 16.06 1.26 -8.94
N GLY A 77 16.32 0.48 -10.02
CA GLY A 77 15.55 -0.74 -10.26
C GLY A 77 14.94 -1.03 -11.64
N ALA A 78 15.55 -0.63 -12.77
CA ALA A 78 15.19 -1.22 -14.07
C ALA A 78 16.39 -1.95 -14.70
N ARG A 79 16.74 -3.10 -14.10
CA ARG A 79 17.68 -4.06 -14.70
C ARG A 79 16.99 -4.77 -15.87
N ALA A 80 17.51 -4.51 -17.06
CA ALA A 80 17.69 -5.42 -18.20
C ALA A 80 16.81 -6.69 -18.25
N HIS A 81 15.84 -6.69 -19.16
CA HIS A 81 15.52 -7.88 -19.95
C HIS A 81 15.57 -7.53 -21.44
N ARG A 82 16.73 -7.81 -22.03
CA ARG A 82 16.84 -8.07 -23.47
C ARG A 82 15.92 -9.25 -23.78
N ARG A 83 14.98 -9.07 -24.70
CA ARG A 83 14.32 -10.17 -25.40
C ARG A 83 14.65 -10.00 -26.87
N ASP A 84 15.82 -10.52 -27.23
CA ASP A 84 16.06 -11.07 -28.55
C ASP A 84 15.20 -12.34 -28.64
N ASP A 85 14.23 -12.42 -29.56
CA ASP A 85 13.70 -13.72 -30.02
C ASP A 85 13.02 -13.62 -31.40
N HIS A 86 13.23 -14.70 -32.14
CA HIS A 86 13.25 -14.89 -33.60
C HIS A 86 11.92 -14.91 -34.38
N HIS A 87 12.09 -14.64 -35.69
CA HIS A 87 11.41 -15.15 -36.89
C HIS A 87 10.17 -16.07 -36.79
N GLY A 88 9.09 -15.66 -37.45
CA GLY A 88 7.99 -16.56 -37.86
C GLY A 88 7.21 -15.98 -39.05
N ARG A 89 7.45 -16.53 -40.25
CA ARG A 89 6.90 -16.15 -41.55
C ARG A 89 5.75 -17.11 -41.92
N GLY A 90 4.63 -16.59 -42.42
CA GLY A 90 3.53 -17.35 -43.06
C GLY A 90 2.20 -16.61 -42.86
N ASP A 91 1.69 -15.80 -43.79
CA ASP A 91 1.22 -16.05 -45.17
C ASP A 91 -0.06 -16.92 -45.26
N ARG A 92 -1.13 -16.24 -45.70
CA ARG A 92 -2.39 -16.68 -46.34
C ARG A 92 -3.57 -17.20 -45.51
N GLY A 93 -4.68 -16.49 -45.66
CA GLY A 93 -6.03 -17.07 -45.59
C GLY A 93 -7.16 -16.04 -45.51
N ASP A 94 -7.49 -15.43 -46.64
CA ASP A 94 -8.72 -14.68 -46.93
C ASP A 94 -9.99 -15.48 -46.57
N ARG A 95 -10.98 -14.81 -45.95
CA ARG A 95 -12.41 -14.82 -46.32
C ARG A 95 -13.25 -13.98 -45.33
N GLY A 96 -13.76 -12.86 -45.82
CA GLY A 96 -14.70 -12.01 -45.08
C GLY A 96 -16.12 -12.58 -44.97
N HIS A 97 -16.94 -12.02 -44.07
CA HIS A 97 -18.19 -11.31 -44.42
C HIS A 97 -18.99 -10.86 -43.18
N ARG A 98 -19.66 -9.69 -43.34
CA ARG A 98 -20.83 -9.13 -42.61
C ARG A 98 -20.47 -8.38 -41.32
N ARG A 99 -20.42 -7.04 -41.33
CA ARG A 99 -21.55 -6.09 -41.28
C ARG A 99 -22.63 -6.56 -40.31
N ASP A 100 -22.65 -5.97 -39.12
CA ASP A 100 -23.86 -5.41 -38.52
C ASP A 100 -23.47 -4.28 -37.57
N ASP A 101 -23.83 -3.08 -37.98
CA ASP A 101 -23.87 -1.85 -37.20
C ASP A 101 -24.81 -2.03 -36.01
N ARG A 102 -24.33 -1.81 -34.78
CA ARG A 102 -25.18 -1.36 -33.66
C ARG A 102 -24.43 -0.37 -32.79
N ASP A 103 -24.80 0.87 -32.98
CA ASP A 103 -24.45 2.02 -32.15
C ASP A 103 -24.74 1.78 -30.66
N ASP A 104 -23.68 1.97 -29.89
CA ASP A 104 -23.59 2.93 -28.80
C ASP A 104 -24.91 3.59 -28.34
N ARG A 105 -25.32 3.27 -27.09
CA ARG A 105 -25.56 4.29 -26.04
C ARG A 105 -26.04 3.64 -24.74
N GLY A 106 -25.24 3.86 -23.70
CA GLY A 106 -25.78 4.46 -22.49
C GLY A 106 -26.13 3.52 -21.34
N SER A 107 -25.30 3.64 -20.30
CA SER A 107 -25.73 3.79 -18.91
C SER A 107 -25.75 2.52 -18.04
N ARG A 108 -24.53 2.20 -17.58
CA ARG A 108 -24.18 2.05 -16.15
C ARG A 108 -25.12 1.16 -15.34
N ARG A 109 -24.84 -0.14 -15.38
CA ARG A 109 -25.14 -1.02 -14.26
C ARG A 109 -24.31 -0.56 -13.05
N PRO A 110 -24.89 -0.41 -11.85
CA PRO A 110 -24.08 -0.26 -10.65
C PRO A 110 -23.20 -1.50 -10.53
N ARG A 111 -21.88 -1.30 -10.42
CA ARG A 111 -20.94 -2.36 -10.03
C ARG A 111 -21.21 -2.67 -8.56
N GLY A 112 -22.22 -3.51 -8.31
CA GLY A 112 -22.18 -4.35 -7.12
C GLY A 112 -21.11 -5.40 -7.38
N GLY A 113 -19.97 -5.27 -6.70
CA GLY A 113 -18.89 -6.27 -6.71
C GLY A 113 -19.40 -7.59 -6.15
N SER A 114 -20.07 -8.37 -7.00
CA SER A 114 -20.41 -9.77 -6.75
C SER A 114 -19.52 -10.61 -7.65
N GLY A 115 -18.22 -10.58 -7.36
CA GLY A 115 -17.25 -11.56 -7.83
C GLY A 115 -16.47 -11.94 -6.59
N SER A 116 -16.46 -13.23 -6.27
CA SER A 116 -15.79 -13.80 -5.11
C SER A 116 -14.55 -13.02 -4.69
N LEU A 117 -14.59 -12.38 -3.53
CA LEU A 117 -13.43 -11.65 -3.02
C LEU A 117 -12.34 -12.69 -2.76
N ASP A 118 -11.15 -12.48 -3.32
CA ASP A 118 -9.96 -13.17 -2.85
C ASP A 118 -9.63 -12.66 -1.43
N ALA A 119 -8.86 -13.45 -0.69
CA ALA A 119 -8.52 -13.15 0.69
C ALA A 119 -7.81 -11.79 0.85
N GLY A 120 -7.08 -11.34 -0.17
CA GLY A 120 -6.45 -10.03 -0.22
C GLY A 120 -7.48 -8.90 -0.28
N ALA A 121 -8.37 -8.93 -1.27
CA ALA A 121 -9.41 -7.91 -1.44
C ALA A 121 -10.35 -7.81 -0.22
N PHE A 122 -10.74 -8.96 0.36
CA PHE A 122 -11.56 -8.99 1.57
C PHE A 122 -10.84 -8.36 2.78
N THR A 123 -9.54 -8.63 2.91
CA THR A 123 -8.68 -8.12 3.98
C THR A 123 -8.51 -6.60 3.90
N GLU A 124 -8.44 -6.05 2.68
CA GLU A 124 -8.38 -4.61 2.44
C GLU A 124 -9.71 -3.92 2.79
N GLU A 125 -10.84 -4.41 2.27
CA GLU A 125 -12.16 -3.82 2.60
C GLU A 125 -12.49 -3.91 4.09
N LEU A 126 -12.11 -5.01 4.74
CA LEU A 126 -12.28 -5.15 6.18
C LEU A 126 -11.40 -4.18 6.97
N THR A 127 -10.19 -3.89 6.47
CA THR A 127 -9.30 -2.90 7.12
C THR A 127 -9.91 -1.51 7.03
N GLU A 128 -10.44 -1.12 5.87
CA GLU A 128 -11.13 0.17 5.67
C GLU A 128 -12.38 0.29 6.54
N LEU A 129 -13.20 -0.78 6.61
CA LEU A 129 -14.39 -0.80 7.46
C LEU A 129 -14.06 -0.66 8.95
N LEU A 130 -12.99 -1.31 9.42
CA LEU A 130 -12.59 -1.21 10.82
C LEU A 130 -12.05 0.18 11.16
N LEU A 131 -11.32 0.80 10.25
CA LEU A 131 -10.81 2.16 10.42
C LEU A 131 -11.95 3.20 10.41
N ASP A 132 -12.98 3.03 9.59
CA ASP A 132 -14.17 3.91 9.58
C ASP A 132 -15.06 3.72 10.82
N ALA A 133 -15.09 2.51 11.38
CA ALA A 133 -15.98 2.20 12.49
C ALA A 133 -15.54 2.80 13.83
N ASP A 134 -14.23 2.85 14.11
CA ASP A 134 -13.69 3.28 15.39
C ASP A 134 -12.21 3.69 15.29
N ASP A 135 -11.94 4.99 15.47
CA ASP A 135 -10.59 5.58 15.44
C ASP A 135 -9.69 5.14 16.62
N ASP A 136 -10.26 4.60 17.70
CA ASP A 136 -9.50 4.12 18.87
C ASP A 136 -8.91 2.72 18.62
N LEU A 137 -9.30 2.05 17.53
CA LEU A 137 -8.77 0.73 17.18
C LEU A 137 -7.28 0.79 16.86
N THR A 138 -6.49 0.09 17.66
CA THR A 138 -5.05 -0.03 17.44
C THR A 138 -4.74 -0.90 16.22
N ALA A 139 -3.60 -0.66 15.57
CA ALA A 139 -3.12 -1.49 14.47
C ALA A 139 -3.06 -2.99 14.83
N ARG A 140 -2.66 -3.32 16.07
CA ARG A 140 -2.68 -4.71 16.56
C ARG A 140 -4.09 -5.27 16.63
N GLN A 141 -5.07 -4.50 17.08
CA GLN A 141 -6.47 -4.93 17.12
C GLN A 141 -7.03 -5.10 15.71
N ILE A 142 -6.74 -4.17 14.79
CA ILE A 142 -7.15 -4.26 13.39
C ILE A 142 -6.57 -5.51 12.74
N VAL A 143 -5.26 -5.75 12.88
CA VAL A 143 -4.62 -6.97 12.34
C VAL A 143 -5.20 -8.23 12.97
N ALA A 144 -5.45 -8.26 14.28
CA ALA A 144 -6.02 -9.42 14.97
C ALA A 144 -7.48 -9.69 14.56
N ILE A 145 -8.30 -8.65 14.39
CA ILE A 145 -9.68 -8.76 13.92
C ILE A 145 -9.67 -9.23 12.47
N ARG A 146 -8.85 -8.61 11.63
CA ARG A 146 -8.68 -8.94 10.22
C ARG A 146 -8.29 -10.39 10.00
N GLN A 147 -7.25 -10.87 10.68
CA GLN A 147 -6.84 -12.27 10.62
C GLN A 147 -7.99 -13.21 11.01
N ARG A 148 -8.65 -12.98 12.14
CA ARG A 148 -9.74 -13.84 12.61
C ARG A 148 -10.94 -13.86 11.68
N VAL A 149 -11.31 -12.71 11.12
CA VAL A 149 -12.48 -12.59 10.23
C VAL A 149 -12.16 -13.15 8.84
N THR A 150 -10.96 -12.92 8.30
CA THR A 150 -10.52 -13.53 7.04
C THR A 150 -10.42 -15.05 7.16
N ASP A 151 -9.79 -15.57 8.23
CA ASP A 151 -9.71 -17.02 8.48
C ASP A 151 -11.09 -17.66 8.61
N PHE A 152 -12.02 -16.98 9.29
CA PHE A 152 -13.40 -17.44 9.43
C PHE A 152 -14.14 -17.46 8.08
N ALA A 153 -13.96 -16.43 7.25
CA ALA A 153 -14.59 -16.31 5.95
C ALA A 153 -14.07 -17.36 4.95
N VAL A 154 -12.76 -17.60 4.94
CA VAL A 154 -12.12 -18.66 4.13
C VAL A 154 -12.59 -20.04 4.59
N GLY A 155 -12.63 -20.31 5.90
CA GLY A 155 -13.11 -21.58 6.44
C GLY A 155 -14.59 -21.90 6.14
N ARG A 156 -15.38 -20.89 5.78
CA ARG A 156 -16.79 -21.02 5.34
C ARG A 156 -16.96 -20.99 3.82
N GLY A 157 -15.89 -20.76 3.06
CA GLY A 157 -15.91 -20.62 1.60
C GLY A 157 -16.59 -19.33 1.11
N TRP A 158 -16.65 -18.29 1.95
CA TRP A 158 -17.19 -16.98 1.57
C TRP A 158 -16.18 -16.13 0.79
N VAL A 159 -14.90 -16.43 1.00
CA VAL A 159 -13.74 -15.75 0.42
C VAL A 159 -12.83 -16.84 -0.13
N LEU A 160 -12.23 -16.60 -1.29
CA LEU A 160 -11.27 -17.53 -1.91
C LEU A 160 -9.87 -17.25 -1.38
N ASP A 161 -9.08 -18.30 -1.18
CA ASP A 161 -7.66 -18.21 -0.81
C ASP A 161 -6.82 -17.59 -1.94
#